data_AF-A0A7X9G4E5-F1
#
_entry.id   AF-A0A7X9G4E5-F1
#
_cell.length_a   1.000
_cell.length_b   1.000
_cell.length_c   1.000
_cell.angle_alpha   90.00
_cell.angle_beta   90.00
_cell.angle_gamma   90.00
#
_symmetry.space_group_name_H-M   'P 1'
#
loop_
_entity.id
_entity.type
_entity.pdbx_description
1 polymer ?
#
loop_
_entity_poly.entity_id
_entity_poly.type
_entity_poly.pdbx_seq_one_letter_code
_entity_poly.pdbx_strand_id
1 'polypeptide(L)'
;AFDLGVDLIGVGNIERWANAPLLMSPRGLMPTAKSVVVCAIHHTDAMIEIGGENSPHEQGTYVYQLFMNSHLDFLSYTLGRFLEDRGYRAVPITASNIWRYREYKGLTSTFAPDMSHIYASVAAGLTEMGYSGIAMSPEYGPRNRFVSIITDAPLVPDPLLPGNTVCDRCGMCIKHCVIDAFRQEVNGEVALEIEGNRYSFANKNLWRCAWSEHFGLDCELEVPAKVTEPVILERMKEVGLRGGTMGCCIKFCLPKDRRSWDKSYSSAPIRKKSVQPARPAPDRGVQMRMISQCLEFGADRVVVQSLADWKGADLNPLLPDAKSIVMVAVNPPAKGDSATRDKHSELGGMMSYTMNKCCFYTASDLEKLGYSGAPYNMGGLKKEPGKSAIESVRDTFKAMLTNPNAIAGFVLTSAELTPADVSSSYAPLPPSLDLTDTLREKALEFGADVVGIASAERVTKAVNSIKADMDGERVLNAKETGRLWLGSTADITEEKRQVHTPEDHLPNAKSVVVIGIRIPKQSVENMGRHGAEAIGPYTFAQYESRNLLRLAALRLQKVMQGWGINCVAVDDLANTGSYSSNPRGP
;
A
#
# COMPACT_ATOMS: atom_id res chain seq x y z
N ALA A 1 8.25 -9.03 -11.82
CA ALA A 1 7.70 -9.08 -10.45
C ALA A 1 8.79 -8.79 -9.43
N PHE A 2 9.86 -9.58 -9.36
CA PHE A 2 10.99 -9.33 -8.45
C PHE A 2 11.62 -7.94 -8.60
N ASP A 3 11.79 -7.42 -9.83
CA ASP A 3 12.29 -6.05 -10.06
C ASP A 3 11.38 -4.95 -9.49
N LEU A 4 10.11 -5.28 -9.24
CA LEU A 4 9.15 -4.37 -8.61
C LEU A 4 9.11 -4.56 -7.09
N GLY A 5 9.97 -5.40 -6.51
CA GLY A 5 10.09 -5.60 -5.07
C GLY A 5 9.13 -6.64 -4.47
N VAL A 6 8.68 -7.61 -5.27
CA VAL A 6 7.98 -8.82 -4.79
C VAL A 6 8.97 -9.78 -4.14
N ASP A 7 8.61 -10.40 -3.01
CA ASP A 7 9.44 -11.40 -2.34
C ASP A 7 9.04 -12.84 -2.72
N LEU A 8 7.74 -13.11 -2.90
CA LEU A 8 7.21 -14.41 -3.34
C LEU A 8 6.21 -14.25 -4.47
N ILE A 9 6.23 -15.15 -5.46
CA ILE A 9 5.25 -15.19 -6.55
C ILE A 9 4.86 -16.65 -6.82
N GLY A 10 3.57 -16.89 -7.04
CA GLY A 10 3.06 -18.21 -7.38
C GLY A 10 1.85 -18.13 -8.30
N VAL A 11 1.54 -19.24 -8.96
CA VAL A 11 0.46 -19.39 -9.94
C VAL A 11 -0.45 -20.54 -9.55
N GLY A 12 -1.76 -20.27 -9.47
CA GLY A 12 -2.79 -21.30 -9.41
C GLY A 12 -3.54 -21.41 -10.74
N ASN A 13 -3.81 -22.63 -11.21
CA ASN A 13 -4.74 -22.87 -12.30
C ASN A 13 -6.18 -22.72 -11.82
N ILE A 14 -7.08 -22.36 -12.74
CA ILE A 14 -8.44 -21.96 -12.38
C ILE A 14 -9.27 -23.09 -11.74
N GLU A 15 -8.94 -24.36 -12.01
CA GLU A 15 -9.64 -25.52 -11.43
C GLU A 15 -9.51 -25.59 -9.90
N ARG A 16 -8.48 -24.99 -9.31
CA ARG A 16 -8.29 -24.91 -7.85
C ARG A 16 -9.39 -24.11 -7.14
N TRP A 17 -10.18 -23.33 -7.88
CA TRP A 17 -11.33 -22.58 -7.39
C TRP A 17 -12.69 -23.22 -7.74
N ALA A 18 -12.72 -24.49 -8.18
CA ALA A 18 -13.96 -25.16 -8.60
C ALA A 18 -15.05 -25.18 -7.50
N ASN A 19 -14.64 -25.24 -6.22
CA ASN A 19 -15.53 -25.25 -5.06
C ASN A 19 -15.73 -23.87 -4.41
N ALA A 20 -15.10 -22.81 -4.95
CA ALA A 20 -15.26 -21.47 -4.42
C ALA A 20 -16.66 -20.93 -4.76
N PRO A 21 -17.38 -20.29 -3.82
CA PRO A 21 -18.63 -19.61 -4.13
C PRO A 21 -18.45 -18.65 -5.30
N LEU A 22 -19.36 -18.67 -6.28
CA LEU A 22 -19.21 -17.86 -7.49
C LEU A 22 -19.05 -16.37 -7.19
N LEU A 23 -19.71 -15.89 -6.12
CA LEU A 23 -19.62 -14.51 -5.61
C LEU A 23 -18.23 -14.11 -5.06
N MET A 24 -17.32 -15.06 -4.88
CA MET A 24 -15.95 -14.86 -4.36
C MET A 24 -14.89 -15.59 -5.21
N SER A 25 -15.27 -16.03 -6.41
CA SER A 25 -14.45 -16.89 -7.26
C SER A 25 -13.84 -16.09 -8.42
N PRO A 26 -12.59 -16.39 -8.84
CA PRO A 26 -12.01 -15.77 -10.01
C PRO A 26 -12.87 -15.95 -11.27
N ARG A 27 -13.57 -17.10 -11.43
CA ARG A 27 -14.51 -17.32 -12.54
C ARG A 27 -15.77 -16.46 -12.45
N GLY A 28 -16.17 -16.07 -11.24
CA GLY A 28 -17.27 -15.13 -11.03
C GLY A 28 -16.92 -13.72 -11.50
N LEU A 29 -15.64 -13.34 -11.39
CA LEU A 29 -15.12 -12.06 -11.87
C LEU A 29 -14.79 -12.12 -13.37
N MET A 30 -14.17 -13.19 -13.84
CA MET A 30 -13.73 -13.36 -15.21
C MET A 30 -13.99 -14.81 -15.66
N PRO A 31 -15.13 -15.10 -16.33
CA PRO A 31 -15.49 -16.47 -16.72
C PRO A 31 -14.47 -17.18 -17.61
N THR A 32 -13.67 -16.42 -18.37
CA THR A 32 -12.61 -16.94 -19.25
C THR A 32 -11.27 -17.16 -18.55
N ALA A 33 -11.18 -16.91 -17.24
CA ALA A 33 -9.95 -17.07 -16.48
C ALA A 33 -9.39 -18.49 -16.60
N LYS A 34 -8.06 -18.58 -16.77
CA LYS A 34 -7.29 -19.83 -16.81
C LYS A 34 -6.32 -19.94 -15.64
N SER A 35 -5.84 -18.82 -15.12
CA SER A 35 -4.88 -18.80 -14.01
C SER A 35 -5.07 -17.57 -13.11
N VAL A 36 -4.55 -17.68 -11.89
CA VAL A 36 -4.42 -16.59 -10.92
C VAL A 36 -2.96 -16.49 -10.52
N VAL A 37 -2.36 -15.32 -10.75
CA VAL A 37 -1.02 -14.99 -10.28
C VAL A 37 -1.14 -14.34 -8.90
N VAL A 38 -0.36 -14.79 -7.94
CA VAL A 38 -0.33 -14.25 -6.58
C VAL A 38 1.08 -13.75 -6.27
N CYS A 39 1.18 -12.50 -5.84
CA CYS A 39 2.45 -11.90 -5.39
C CYS A 39 2.37 -11.62 -3.89
N ALA A 40 3.50 -11.72 -3.20
CA ALA A 40 3.64 -11.38 -1.80
C ALA A 40 4.81 -10.43 -1.54
N ILE A 41 4.64 -9.55 -0.55
CA ILE A 41 5.71 -8.78 0.07
C ILE A 41 5.79 -9.22 1.54
N HIS A 42 7.00 -9.50 2.00
CA HIS A 42 7.33 -9.84 3.38
C HIS A 42 7.44 -8.57 4.22
N HIS A 43 6.74 -8.51 5.36
CA HIS A 43 6.98 -7.47 6.37
C HIS A 43 8.39 -7.66 6.92
N THR A 44 9.21 -6.62 7.04
CA THR A 44 10.50 -6.79 7.72
C THR A 44 10.28 -7.34 9.12
N ASP A 45 11.19 -8.17 9.61
CA ASP A 45 11.05 -8.83 10.91
C ASP A 45 10.85 -7.80 12.02
N ALA A 46 11.57 -6.68 11.98
CA ALA A 46 11.43 -5.61 12.96
C ALA A 46 10.05 -4.94 12.93
N MET A 47 9.38 -4.84 11.77
CA MET A 47 7.99 -4.36 11.70
C MET A 47 7.06 -5.18 12.58
N ILE A 48 7.30 -6.50 12.67
CA ILE A 48 6.46 -7.43 13.41
C ILE A 48 6.93 -7.62 14.85
N GLU A 49 8.23 -7.70 15.06
CA GLU A 49 8.83 -8.00 16.36
C GLU A 49 8.75 -6.78 17.31
N ILE A 50 8.93 -5.56 16.79
CA ILE A 50 8.87 -4.32 17.59
C ILE A 50 7.50 -3.65 17.49
N GLY A 51 6.80 -3.79 16.36
CA GLY A 51 5.46 -3.21 16.20
C GLY A 51 4.48 -3.72 17.25
N GLY A 52 3.59 -2.87 17.76
CA GLY A 52 2.56 -3.26 18.74
C GLY A 52 3.12 -3.72 20.09
N GLU A 53 4.37 -3.37 20.43
CA GLU A 53 4.86 -3.49 21.82
C GLU A 53 4.03 -2.59 22.76
N ASN A 54 3.87 -3.01 24.01
CA ASN A 54 2.96 -2.44 25.03
C ASN A 54 1.45 -2.57 24.73
N SER A 55 1.01 -2.23 23.51
CA SER A 55 -0.40 -2.33 23.11
C SER A 55 -0.49 -2.55 21.59
N PRO A 56 -1.44 -3.38 21.10
CA PRO A 56 -1.69 -3.53 19.67
C PRO A 56 -2.01 -2.21 18.95
N HIS A 57 -2.49 -1.19 19.66
CA HIS A 57 -2.73 0.15 19.10
C HIS A 57 -1.44 0.95 18.86
N GLU A 58 -0.34 0.64 19.54
CA GLU A 58 0.96 1.27 19.36
C GLU A 58 1.72 0.59 18.21
N GLN A 59 1.16 0.67 16.99
CA GLN A 59 1.64 -0.06 15.82
C GLN A 59 3.12 0.20 15.51
N GLY A 60 3.61 1.43 15.75
CA GLY A 60 4.99 1.81 15.46
C GLY A 60 5.35 1.50 14.00
N THR A 61 6.46 0.78 13.80
CA THR A 61 6.93 0.38 12.46
C THR A 61 5.95 -0.52 11.69
N TYR A 62 5.04 -1.26 12.35
CA TYR A 62 4.01 -2.06 11.68
C TYR A 62 3.08 -1.22 10.78
N VAL A 63 2.96 0.08 11.02
CA VAL A 63 2.16 1.00 10.18
C VAL A 63 2.57 0.97 8.70
N TYR A 64 3.80 0.54 8.39
CA TYR A 64 4.25 0.33 7.00
C TYR A 64 3.48 -0.74 6.24
N GLN A 65 2.66 -1.57 6.91
CA GLN A 65 1.68 -2.41 6.23
C GLN A 65 0.74 -1.59 5.32
N LEU A 66 0.43 -0.33 5.67
CA LEU A 66 -0.36 0.56 4.81
C LEU A 66 0.39 0.88 3.50
N PHE A 67 1.69 1.15 3.58
CA PHE A 67 2.54 1.28 2.39
C PHE A 67 2.57 -0.03 1.59
N MET A 68 2.73 -1.18 2.25
CA MET A 68 2.73 -2.48 1.58
C MET A 68 1.44 -2.72 0.80
N ASN A 69 0.27 -2.33 1.34
CA ASN A 69 -1.01 -2.43 0.63
C ASN A 69 -1.02 -1.52 -0.63
N SER A 70 -0.60 -0.26 -0.51
CA SER A 70 -0.49 0.64 -1.67
C SER A 70 0.53 0.16 -2.71
N HIS A 71 1.62 -0.47 -2.28
CA HIS A 71 2.62 -1.03 -3.18
C HIS A 71 2.12 -2.32 -3.86
N LEU A 72 1.35 -3.14 -3.15
CA LEU A 72 0.68 -4.30 -3.72
C LEU A 72 -0.40 -3.93 -4.74
N ASP A 73 -1.12 -2.82 -4.53
CA ASP A 73 -2.03 -2.24 -5.51
C ASP A 73 -1.27 -1.81 -6.79
N PHE A 74 -0.17 -1.08 -6.61
CA PHE A 74 0.74 -0.72 -7.71
C PHE A 74 1.22 -1.97 -8.47
N LEU A 75 1.60 -3.03 -7.75
CA LEU A 75 2.08 -4.29 -8.33
C LEU A 75 1.01 -5.01 -9.12
N SER A 76 -0.19 -5.21 -8.55
CA SER A 76 -1.26 -5.95 -9.21
C SER A 76 -1.72 -5.23 -10.48
N TYR A 77 -1.81 -3.90 -10.42
CA TYR A 77 -2.20 -3.09 -11.57
C TYR A 77 -1.14 -3.08 -12.66
N THR A 78 0.14 -2.91 -12.30
CA THR A 78 1.26 -2.94 -13.24
C THR A 78 1.42 -4.30 -13.91
N LEU A 79 1.33 -5.39 -13.14
CA LEU A 79 1.41 -6.75 -13.69
C LEU A 79 0.18 -7.13 -14.52
N GLY A 80 -1.00 -6.64 -14.17
CA GLY A 80 -2.20 -6.79 -15.00
C GLY A 80 -2.03 -6.14 -16.38
N ARG A 81 -1.55 -4.89 -16.41
CA ARG A 81 -1.24 -4.20 -17.69
C ARG A 81 -0.15 -4.94 -18.47
N PHE A 82 0.89 -5.44 -17.81
CA PHE A 82 1.95 -6.23 -18.45
C PHE A 82 1.43 -7.50 -19.16
N LEU A 83 0.39 -8.15 -18.61
CA LEU A 83 -0.28 -9.29 -19.25
C LEU A 83 -1.09 -8.84 -20.47
N GLU A 84 -1.75 -7.68 -20.39
CA GLU A 84 -2.48 -7.10 -21.53
C GLU A 84 -1.58 -6.71 -22.69
N ASP A 85 -0.37 -6.19 -22.42
CA ASP A 85 0.63 -5.94 -23.47
C ASP A 85 1.01 -7.20 -24.25
N ARG A 86 0.79 -8.38 -23.66
CA ARG A 86 1.06 -9.69 -24.26
C ARG A 86 -0.18 -10.33 -24.88
N GLY A 87 -1.28 -9.59 -24.99
CA GLY A 87 -2.52 -10.05 -25.61
C GLY A 87 -3.44 -10.87 -24.70
N TYR A 88 -3.15 -10.94 -23.40
CA TYR A 88 -4.00 -11.62 -22.43
C TYR A 88 -4.94 -10.64 -21.74
N ARG A 89 -6.05 -11.15 -21.22
CA ARG A 89 -6.96 -10.37 -20.38
C ARG A 89 -6.58 -10.55 -18.92
N ALA A 90 -6.65 -9.47 -18.14
CA ALA A 90 -6.30 -9.50 -16.73
C ALA A 90 -7.26 -8.66 -15.87
N VAL A 91 -7.54 -9.14 -14.65
CA VAL A 91 -8.23 -8.41 -13.59
C VAL A 91 -7.28 -8.27 -12.41
N PRO A 92 -6.66 -7.09 -12.25
CA PRO A 92 -5.99 -6.74 -11.00
C PRO A 92 -7.00 -6.70 -9.86
N ILE A 93 -6.67 -7.35 -8.76
CA ILE A 93 -7.46 -7.27 -7.53
C ILE A 93 -6.71 -6.37 -6.53
N THR A 94 -7.48 -5.53 -5.87
CA THR A 94 -7.03 -4.62 -4.81
C THR A 94 -6.50 -5.39 -3.61
N ALA A 95 -5.39 -4.96 -3.00
CA ALA A 95 -4.81 -5.62 -1.84
C ALA A 95 -5.73 -5.66 -0.60
N SER A 96 -6.68 -4.72 -0.46
CA SER A 96 -7.65 -4.66 0.63
C SER A 96 -8.85 -3.73 0.34
N ASN A 97 -9.68 -3.48 1.36
CA ASN A 97 -10.66 -2.37 1.48
C ASN A 97 -11.96 -2.46 0.67
N ILE A 98 -12.23 -3.56 -0.03
CA ILE A 98 -13.54 -3.80 -0.67
C ILE A 98 -14.10 -5.10 -0.13
N TRP A 99 -15.11 -4.98 0.75
CA TRP A 99 -15.67 -6.09 1.51
C TRP A 99 -17.19 -6.05 1.51
N ARG A 100 -17.80 -7.23 1.39
CA ARG A 100 -19.21 -7.47 1.74
C ARG A 100 -19.26 -7.94 3.18
N TYR A 101 -19.49 -7.01 4.11
CA TYR A 101 -19.55 -7.32 5.55
C TYR A 101 -20.73 -8.22 5.91
N ARG A 102 -21.86 -8.07 5.22
CA ARG A 102 -23.08 -8.83 5.43
C ARG A 102 -23.21 -9.94 4.39
N GLU A 103 -24.00 -10.96 4.74
CA GLU A 103 -24.47 -11.94 3.77
C GLU A 103 -25.14 -11.26 2.57
N TYR A 104 -24.98 -11.84 1.39
CA TYR A 104 -25.49 -11.25 0.15
C TYR A 104 -26.05 -12.32 -0.78
N LYS A 105 -27.37 -12.28 -0.99
CA LYS A 105 -28.10 -13.27 -1.80
C LYS A 105 -27.81 -14.70 -1.29
N GLY A 106 -27.23 -15.56 -2.14
CA GLY A 106 -26.86 -16.93 -1.77
C GLY A 106 -25.52 -17.06 -1.04
N LEU A 107 -24.77 -15.95 -0.85
CA LEU A 107 -23.52 -15.96 -0.10
C LEU A 107 -23.78 -15.75 1.38
N THR A 108 -23.65 -16.83 2.16
CA THR A 108 -23.83 -16.85 3.62
C THR A 108 -22.56 -16.46 4.39
N SER A 109 -21.45 -16.22 3.70
CA SER A 109 -20.22 -15.72 4.33
C SER A 109 -20.31 -14.22 4.60
N THR A 110 -19.89 -13.81 5.79
CA THR A 110 -19.67 -12.40 6.16
C THR A 110 -18.22 -12.00 5.89
N PHE A 111 -17.93 -10.70 5.78
CA PHE A 111 -16.60 -10.18 5.43
C PHE A 111 -16.04 -10.78 4.13
N ALA A 112 -16.89 -10.97 3.12
CA ALA A 112 -16.50 -11.57 1.86
C ALA A 112 -15.81 -10.54 0.93
N PRO A 113 -14.54 -10.75 0.54
CA PRO A 113 -13.92 -9.98 -0.53
C PRO A 113 -14.41 -10.44 -1.90
N ASP A 114 -14.10 -9.68 -2.97
CA ASP A 114 -14.32 -10.13 -4.35
C ASP A 114 -13.57 -11.43 -4.66
N MET A 115 -12.37 -11.58 -4.09
CA MET A 115 -11.59 -12.82 -4.06
C MET A 115 -10.63 -12.77 -2.85
N SER A 116 -10.49 -13.87 -2.12
CA SER A 116 -9.59 -13.93 -0.96
C SER A 116 -8.14 -14.12 -1.38
N HIS A 117 -7.28 -13.13 -1.11
CA HIS A 117 -5.83 -13.26 -1.31
C HIS A 117 -5.19 -14.32 -0.40
N ILE A 118 -5.75 -14.52 0.80
CA ILE A 118 -5.30 -15.56 1.74
C ILE A 118 -5.48 -16.93 1.08
N TYR A 119 -6.69 -17.23 0.59
CA TYR A 119 -6.97 -18.52 -0.05
C TYR A 119 -6.28 -18.64 -1.40
N ALA A 120 -6.14 -17.54 -2.15
CA ALA A 120 -5.40 -17.53 -3.40
C ALA A 120 -3.92 -17.87 -3.20
N SER A 121 -3.28 -17.41 -2.12
CA SER A 121 -1.89 -17.76 -1.83
C SER A 121 -1.69 -19.26 -1.56
N VAL A 122 -2.67 -19.92 -0.94
CA VAL A 122 -2.67 -21.39 -0.75
C VAL A 122 -2.86 -22.09 -2.09
N ALA A 123 -3.86 -21.66 -2.87
CA ALA A 123 -4.13 -22.20 -4.21
C ALA A 123 -2.99 -21.96 -5.21
N ALA A 124 -2.11 -20.99 -4.95
CA ALA A 124 -0.92 -20.71 -5.75
C ALA A 124 0.35 -21.41 -5.22
N GLY A 125 0.23 -22.29 -4.22
CA GLY A 125 1.36 -23.06 -3.68
C GLY A 125 2.32 -22.29 -2.79
N LEU A 126 2.04 -21.03 -2.46
CA LEU A 126 2.92 -20.18 -1.66
C LEU A 126 2.82 -20.43 -0.15
N THR A 127 1.65 -20.84 0.31
CA THR A 127 1.32 -20.87 1.74
C THR A 127 0.43 -22.05 2.12
N GLU A 128 0.34 -22.29 3.42
CA GLU A 128 -0.72 -23.09 4.03
C GLU A 128 -1.57 -22.23 4.98
N MET A 129 -2.69 -22.76 5.46
CA MET A 129 -3.48 -22.09 6.50
C MET A 129 -2.86 -22.31 7.89
N GLY A 130 -2.60 -21.22 8.61
CA GLY A 130 -2.38 -21.26 10.05
C GLY A 130 -3.69 -21.47 10.81
N TYR A 131 -3.64 -22.06 12.01
CA TYR A 131 -4.84 -22.22 12.85
C TYR A 131 -5.60 -20.90 13.07
N SER A 132 -4.89 -19.77 13.08
CA SER A 132 -5.46 -18.43 13.21
C SER A 132 -6.36 -18.00 12.05
N GLY A 133 -6.35 -18.71 10.92
CA GLY A 133 -7.01 -18.35 9.67
C GLY A 133 -6.19 -17.41 8.77
N ILE A 134 -4.92 -17.15 9.10
CA ILE A 134 -4.00 -16.39 8.24
C ILE A 134 -3.11 -17.37 7.47
N ALA A 135 -2.86 -17.06 6.20
CA ALA A 135 -1.93 -17.81 5.35
C ALA A 135 -0.49 -17.70 5.88
N MET A 136 0.22 -18.82 5.97
CA MET A 136 1.59 -18.92 6.45
C MET A 136 2.50 -19.50 5.37
N SER A 137 3.54 -18.76 4.98
CA SER A 137 4.61 -19.31 4.14
C SER A 137 5.65 -20.05 5.00
N PRO A 138 6.39 -21.04 4.45
CA PRO A 138 7.47 -21.72 5.17
C PRO A 138 8.61 -20.79 5.65
N GLU A 139 8.89 -19.71 4.90
CA GLU A 139 10.01 -18.81 5.13
C GLU A 139 9.71 -17.72 6.16
N TYR A 140 8.49 -17.18 6.11
CA TYR A 140 8.11 -15.96 6.82
C TYR A 140 6.85 -16.13 7.70
N GLY A 141 6.20 -17.29 7.67
CA GLY A 141 4.96 -17.51 8.38
C GLY A 141 3.87 -16.55 7.90
N PRO A 142 3.08 -15.93 8.81
CA PRO A 142 2.03 -14.99 8.44
C PRO A 142 2.55 -13.59 8.09
N ARG A 143 3.88 -13.35 8.15
CA ARG A 143 4.50 -12.04 7.96
C ARG A 143 4.55 -11.63 6.48
N ASN A 144 3.47 -11.90 5.74
CA ASN A 144 3.36 -11.62 4.32
C ASN A 144 2.07 -10.84 4.05
N ARG A 145 2.12 -9.92 3.09
CA ARG A 145 0.92 -9.36 2.45
C ARG A 145 0.84 -9.85 1.02
N PHE A 146 -0.36 -10.15 0.57
CA PHE A 146 -0.60 -10.78 -0.72
C PHE A 146 -1.47 -9.89 -1.61
N VAL A 147 -1.28 -10.02 -2.93
CA VAL A 147 -2.20 -9.50 -3.95
C VAL A 147 -2.30 -10.50 -5.08
N SER A 148 -3.36 -10.39 -5.88
CA SER A 148 -3.66 -11.36 -6.92
C SER A 148 -4.10 -10.70 -8.23
N ILE A 149 -3.76 -11.35 -9.34
CA ILE A 149 -4.18 -10.98 -10.69
C ILE A 149 -4.84 -12.20 -11.33
N ILE A 150 -6.09 -12.05 -11.78
CA ILE A 150 -6.82 -13.10 -12.51
C ILE A 150 -6.56 -12.92 -14.00
N THR A 151 -6.29 -13.99 -14.74
CA THR A 151 -5.99 -13.87 -16.18
C THR A 151 -6.40 -15.09 -17.00
N ASP A 152 -6.57 -14.90 -18.31
CA ASP A 152 -6.75 -15.98 -19.30
C ASP A 152 -5.42 -16.48 -19.87
N ALA A 153 -4.28 -15.94 -19.40
CA ALA A 153 -2.97 -16.46 -19.73
C ALA A 153 -2.85 -17.93 -19.27
N PRO A 154 -2.45 -18.86 -20.15
CA PRO A 154 -2.32 -20.28 -19.84
C PRO A 154 -0.99 -20.55 -19.10
N LEU A 155 -0.88 -20.04 -17.88
CA LEU A 155 0.32 -20.18 -17.05
C LEU A 155 0.37 -21.57 -16.40
N VAL A 156 1.58 -22.09 -16.23
CA VAL A 156 1.82 -23.36 -15.54
C VAL A 156 1.58 -23.16 -14.04
N PRO A 157 0.70 -23.94 -13.39
CA PRO A 157 0.44 -23.82 -11.96
C PRO A 157 1.62 -24.35 -11.14
N ASP A 158 1.91 -23.69 -10.02
CA ASP A 158 2.94 -24.14 -9.07
C ASP A 158 2.43 -25.30 -8.21
N PRO A 159 3.33 -26.20 -7.74
CA PRO A 159 2.97 -27.28 -6.83
C PRO A 159 2.36 -26.75 -5.52
N LEU A 160 1.37 -27.47 -4.99
CA LEU A 160 0.79 -27.15 -3.68
C LEU A 160 1.68 -27.62 -2.54
N LEU A 161 1.66 -26.88 -1.43
CA LEU A 161 2.16 -27.40 -0.16
C LEU A 161 1.22 -28.50 0.37
N PRO A 162 1.73 -29.51 1.12
CA PRO A 162 0.94 -30.67 1.53
C PRO A 162 -0.27 -30.35 2.43
N GLY A 163 -0.26 -29.20 3.11
CA GLY A 163 -1.32 -28.75 4.01
C GLY A 163 -1.13 -29.24 5.45
N ASN A 164 -1.39 -28.35 6.41
CA ASN A 164 -1.27 -28.59 7.85
C ASN A 164 0.14 -29.02 8.32
N THR A 165 1.19 -28.59 7.62
CA THR A 165 2.60 -28.86 7.95
C THR A 165 3.33 -27.64 8.50
N VAL A 166 2.95 -26.42 8.09
CA VAL A 166 3.62 -25.17 8.49
C VAL A 166 3.20 -24.75 9.91
N CYS A 167 1.91 -24.86 10.23
CA CYS A 167 1.39 -24.52 11.55
C CYS A 167 1.55 -25.71 12.51
N ASP A 168 2.37 -25.53 13.55
CA ASP A 168 2.62 -26.56 14.57
C ASP A 168 1.57 -26.58 15.70
N ARG A 169 0.45 -25.86 15.52
CA ARG A 169 -0.65 -25.75 16.50
C ARG A 169 -0.18 -25.34 17.92
N CYS A 170 0.87 -24.53 18.03
CA CYS A 170 1.43 -24.09 19.31
C CYS A 170 0.50 -23.25 20.21
N GLY A 171 -0.64 -22.77 19.69
CA GLY A 171 -1.62 -22.00 20.46
C GLY A 171 -1.24 -20.55 20.78
N MET A 172 -0.14 -20.01 20.22
CA MET A 172 0.25 -18.60 20.48
C MET A 172 -0.79 -17.58 20.01
N CYS A 173 -1.41 -17.81 18.85
CA CYS A 173 -2.53 -16.98 18.37
C CYS A 173 -3.71 -16.99 19.34
N ILE A 174 -3.99 -18.15 19.96
CA ILE A 174 -5.04 -18.28 20.97
C ILE A 174 -4.64 -17.46 22.18
N LYS A 175 -3.47 -17.75 22.78
CA LYS A 175 -2.98 -17.13 24.01
C LYS A 175 -2.99 -15.60 23.93
N HIS A 176 -2.47 -15.03 22.85
CA HIS A 176 -2.22 -13.59 22.73
C HIS A 176 -3.35 -12.79 22.06
N CYS A 177 -4.45 -13.42 21.64
CA CYS A 177 -5.56 -12.68 21.07
C CYS A 177 -6.24 -11.82 22.15
N VAL A 178 -6.17 -10.49 22.01
CA VAL A 178 -6.71 -9.53 22.99
C VAL A 178 -8.24 -9.41 22.96
N ILE A 179 -8.90 -9.90 21.90
CA ILE A 179 -10.36 -9.86 21.72
C ILE A 179 -11.02 -11.24 21.80
N ASP A 180 -10.30 -12.25 22.28
CA ASP A 180 -10.79 -13.63 22.49
C ASP A 180 -11.36 -14.35 21.26
N ALA A 181 -11.00 -13.95 20.03
CA ALA A 181 -11.56 -14.55 18.80
C ALA A 181 -11.30 -16.04 18.63
N PHE A 182 -10.37 -16.63 19.38
CA PHE A 182 -10.09 -18.07 19.34
C PHE A 182 -10.50 -18.80 20.63
N ARG A 183 -11.06 -18.08 21.61
CA ARG A 183 -11.51 -18.63 22.90
C ARG A 183 -13.03 -18.53 23.06
N GLN A 184 -13.64 -17.52 22.46
CA GLN A 184 -15.09 -17.28 22.46
C GLN A 184 -15.63 -17.35 21.04
N GLU A 185 -16.85 -17.87 20.89
CA GLU A 185 -17.58 -17.90 19.62
C GLU A 185 -16.82 -18.62 18.49
N VAL A 186 -16.16 -19.73 18.82
CA VAL A 186 -15.47 -20.62 17.86
C VAL A 186 -16.33 -21.86 17.60
N ASN A 187 -16.67 -22.10 16.34
CA ASN A 187 -17.48 -23.22 15.90
C ASN A 187 -16.62 -24.31 15.20
N GLY A 188 -15.69 -24.88 15.97
CA GLY A 188 -14.76 -25.90 15.48
C GLY A 188 -13.78 -25.39 14.43
N GLU A 189 -13.45 -26.23 13.47
CA GLU A 189 -12.55 -25.93 12.36
C GLU A 189 -13.26 -26.09 11.01
N VAL A 190 -12.85 -25.27 10.06
CA VAL A 190 -13.20 -25.38 8.64
C VAL A 190 -11.93 -25.58 7.83
N ALA A 191 -12.05 -25.91 6.54
CA ALA A 191 -10.89 -26.07 5.69
C ALA A 191 -11.12 -25.75 4.22
N LEU A 192 -10.00 -25.48 3.56
CA LEU A 192 -9.90 -25.53 2.10
C LEU A 192 -9.53 -26.95 1.67
N GLU A 193 -10.13 -27.42 0.58
CA GLU A 193 -9.78 -28.69 -0.06
C GLU A 193 -9.41 -28.42 -1.52
N ILE A 194 -8.16 -28.68 -1.88
CA ILE A 194 -7.59 -28.33 -3.20
C ILE A 194 -6.70 -29.49 -3.65
N GLU A 195 -7.04 -30.09 -4.79
CA GLU A 195 -6.27 -31.21 -5.40
C GLU A 195 -5.95 -32.34 -4.40
N GLY A 196 -6.89 -32.67 -3.51
CA GLY A 196 -6.73 -33.71 -2.49
C GLY A 196 -5.99 -33.28 -1.22
N ASN A 197 -5.40 -32.08 -1.19
CA ASN A 197 -4.80 -31.51 0.03
C ASN A 197 -5.85 -30.79 0.86
N ARG A 198 -5.66 -30.80 2.19
CA ARG A 198 -6.60 -30.21 3.16
C ARG A 198 -5.90 -29.17 4.02
N TYR A 199 -6.48 -27.99 4.17
CA TYR A 199 -5.89 -26.87 4.92
C TYR A 199 -6.86 -26.36 6.00
N SER A 200 -6.68 -26.81 7.24
CA SER A 200 -7.60 -26.55 8.37
C SER A 200 -7.29 -25.26 9.13
N PHE A 201 -8.33 -24.57 9.59
CA PHE A 201 -8.18 -23.41 10.46
C PHE A 201 -9.43 -23.18 11.32
N ALA A 202 -9.31 -22.34 12.36
CA ALA A 202 -10.39 -22.04 13.29
C ALA A 202 -11.58 -21.36 12.60
N ASN A 203 -12.78 -21.89 12.84
CA ASN A 203 -14.04 -21.27 12.42
C ASN A 203 -14.50 -20.28 13.50
N LYS A 204 -14.00 -19.05 13.41
CA LYS A 204 -14.22 -18.00 14.42
C LYS A 204 -15.29 -17.00 13.98
N ASN A 205 -15.95 -16.36 14.95
CA ASN A 205 -16.78 -15.19 14.69
C ASN A 205 -15.93 -14.01 14.17
N LEU A 206 -16.11 -13.66 12.89
CA LEU A 206 -15.37 -12.56 12.25
C LEU A 206 -15.75 -11.19 12.79
N TRP A 207 -16.99 -10.97 13.27
CA TRP A 207 -17.37 -9.70 13.92
C TRP A 207 -16.56 -9.47 15.19
N ARG A 208 -16.39 -10.50 16.03
CA ARG A 208 -15.47 -10.46 17.18
C ARG A 208 -14.04 -10.17 16.73
N CYS A 209 -13.54 -10.93 15.75
CA CYS A 209 -12.17 -10.79 15.25
C CYS A 209 -11.87 -9.37 14.72
N ALA A 210 -12.85 -8.74 14.10
CA ALA A 210 -12.74 -7.45 13.43
C ALA A 210 -12.89 -6.24 14.36
N TRP A 211 -13.20 -6.46 15.65
CA TRP A 211 -13.49 -5.43 16.66
C TRP A 211 -12.58 -4.21 16.57
N SER A 212 -11.26 -4.41 16.68
CA SER A 212 -10.30 -3.29 16.63
C SER A 212 -9.74 -3.03 15.25
N GLU A 213 -9.52 -4.07 14.44
CA GLU A 213 -8.78 -3.92 13.18
C GLU A 213 -9.62 -3.28 12.09
N HIS A 214 -10.87 -3.72 11.89
CA HIS A 214 -11.76 -3.12 10.88
C HIS A 214 -12.58 -1.96 11.45
N PHE A 215 -13.04 -2.09 12.69
CA PHE A 215 -13.97 -1.12 13.28
C PHE A 215 -13.32 -0.12 14.22
N GLY A 216 -12.00 -0.22 14.47
CA GLY A 216 -11.25 0.79 15.22
C GLY A 216 -11.66 0.94 16.69
N LEU A 217 -12.42 -0.01 17.25
CA LEU A 217 -12.74 -0.05 18.67
C LEU A 217 -11.48 -0.37 19.49
N ASP A 218 -11.43 0.16 20.69
CA ASP A 218 -10.33 -0.08 21.61
C ASP A 218 -10.29 -1.56 22.05
N CYS A 219 -9.12 -2.21 21.88
CA CYS A 219 -8.91 -3.60 22.26
C CYS A 219 -8.73 -3.81 23.78
N GLU A 220 -8.62 -2.73 24.55
CA GLU A 220 -8.50 -2.76 26.02
C GLU A 220 -9.88 -2.67 26.70
N LEU A 221 -10.97 -2.50 25.93
CA LEU A 221 -12.34 -2.52 26.44
C LEU A 221 -12.81 -3.94 26.76
N GLU A 222 -13.76 -4.05 27.69
CA GLU A 222 -14.48 -5.30 27.92
C GLU A 222 -15.25 -5.69 26.65
N VAL A 223 -14.90 -6.84 26.08
CA VAL A 223 -15.55 -7.38 24.88
C VAL A 223 -16.74 -8.24 25.32
N PRO A 224 -17.98 -7.92 24.92
CA PRO A 224 -19.17 -8.70 25.28
C PRO A 224 -19.05 -10.17 24.90
N ALA A 225 -19.75 -11.07 25.59
CA ALA A 225 -19.69 -12.52 25.32
C ALA A 225 -20.17 -12.90 23.90
N LYS A 226 -21.09 -12.12 23.32
CA LYS A 226 -21.58 -12.29 21.95
C LYS A 226 -21.34 -11.00 21.16
N VAL A 227 -20.61 -11.10 20.05
CA VAL A 227 -20.30 -9.94 19.20
C VAL A 227 -21.02 -10.06 17.87
N THR A 228 -21.82 -9.06 17.53
CA THR A 228 -22.53 -8.94 16.25
C THR A 228 -22.33 -7.53 15.69
N GLU A 229 -22.76 -7.30 14.45
CA GLU A 229 -22.74 -5.97 13.85
C GLU A 229 -23.47 -4.91 14.72
N PRO A 230 -24.72 -5.12 15.20
CA PRO A 230 -25.38 -4.16 16.09
C PRO A 230 -24.59 -3.84 17.36
N VAL A 231 -23.98 -4.85 17.98
CA VAL A 231 -23.16 -4.67 19.20
C VAL A 231 -21.95 -3.77 18.93
N ILE A 232 -21.27 -3.99 17.80
CA ILE A 232 -20.14 -3.14 17.40
C ILE A 232 -20.61 -1.70 17.17
N LEU A 233 -21.67 -1.51 16.39
CA LEU A 233 -22.18 -0.18 16.05
C LEU A 233 -22.69 0.58 17.28
N GLU A 234 -23.34 -0.09 18.23
CA GLU A 234 -23.76 0.48 19.51
C GLU A 234 -22.53 0.90 20.33
N ARG A 235 -21.57 -0.01 20.51
CA ARG A 235 -20.34 0.29 21.25
C ARG A 235 -19.59 1.48 20.65
N MET A 236 -19.50 1.54 19.32
CA MET A 236 -18.89 2.67 18.60
C MET A 236 -19.58 4.01 18.86
N LYS A 237 -20.90 4.02 19.07
CA LYS A 237 -21.63 5.26 19.44
C LYS A 237 -21.30 5.69 20.86
N GLU A 238 -21.15 4.73 21.78
CA GLU A 238 -20.83 4.98 23.18
C GLU A 238 -19.41 5.51 23.39
N VAL A 239 -18.41 4.81 22.85
CA VAL A 239 -16.98 5.04 23.19
C VAL A 239 -16.18 5.69 22.08
N GLY A 240 -16.71 5.70 20.86
CA GLY A 240 -16.03 6.18 19.68
C GLY A 240 -14.94 5.25 19.14
N LEU A 241 -14.03 5.82 18.34
CA LEU A 241 -12.97 5.10 17.64
C LEU A 241 -11.63 5.42 18.29
N ARG A 242 -10.84 4.40 18.62
CA ARG A 242 -9.44 4.55 19.04
C ARG A 242 -8.48 4.49 17.85
N GLY A 243 -8.78 3.65 16.86
CA GLY A 243 -7.96 3.41 15.67
C GLY A 243 -7.60 1.93 15.49
N GLY A 244 -6.95 1.61 14.36
CA GLY A 244 -6.56 0.25 14.03
C GLY A 244 -5.56 -0.35 15.02
N THR A 245 -5.33 -1.67 14.90
CA THR A 245 -4.39 -2.43 15.72
C THR A 245 -3.46 -3.28 14.86
N MET A 246 -2.31 -3.63 15.42
CA MET A 246 -1.52 -4.73 14.90
C MET A 246 -2.17 -6.07 15.28
N GLY A 247 -2.31 -6.97 14.31
CA GLY A 247 -2.85 -8.30 14.58
C GLY A 247 -1.94 -9.11 15.50
N CYS A 248 -2.43 -9.56 16.65
CA CYS A 248 -1.65 -10.44 17.54
C CYS A 248 -1.30 -11.77 16.85
N CYS A 249 -2.16 -12.26 15.97
CA CYS A 249 -1.91 -13.46 15.17
C CYS A 249 -0.71 -13.31 14.23
N ILE A 250 -0.49 -12.15 13.60
CA ILE A 250 0.70 -11.93 12.77
C ILE A 250 1.95 -11.69 13.63
N LYS A 251 1.80 -11.02 14.79
CA LYS A 251 2.89 -10.80 15.75
C LYS A 251 3.47 -12.09 16.32
N PHE A 252 2.60 -12.97 16.82
CA PHE A 252 3.01 -14.13 17.63
C PHE A 252 3.06 -15.46 16.85
N CYS A 253 2.44 -15.58 15.67
CA CYS A 253 2.58 -16.80 14.88
C CYS A 253 3.85 -16.78 14.03
N LEU A 254 4.63 -17.85 14.15
CA LEU A 254 5.81 -18.10 13.34
C LEU A 254 6.07 -19.62 13.29
N PRO A 255 6.50 -20.19 12.15
CA PRO A 255 6.80 -21.62 12.03
C PRO A 255 7.81 -22.08 13.08
N LYS A 256 7.70 -23.34 13.52
CA LYS A 256 8.46 -23.89 14.64
C LYS A 256 9.98 -23.85 14.41
N ASP A 257 10.40 -24.20 13.21
CA ASP A 257 11.80 -24.17 12.76
C ASP A 257 12.33 -22.74 12.63
N ARG A 258 11.46 -21.79 12.26
CA ARG A 258 11.79 -20.38 12.07
C ARG A 258 11.79 -19.53 13.33
N ARG A 259 11.21 -19.98 14.45
CA ARG A 259 11.10 -19.15 15.66
C ARG A 259 12.23 -19.35 16.68
N SER A 260 12.71 -18.25 17.24
CA SER A 260 13.57 -18.13 18.43
C SER A 260 12.99 -17.10 19.41
N TRP A 261 13.62 -16.93 20.56
CA TRP A 261 13.15 -16.00 21.59
C TRP A 261 14.32 -15.19 22.16
N ASP A 262 14.13 -13.88 22.20
CA ASP A 262 14.91 -12.96 23.02
C ASP A 262 13.96 -11.92 23.61
N LYS A 263 13.69 -12.06 24.91
CA LYS A 263 12.75 -11.19 25.63
C LYS A 263 13.31 -9.82 25.95
N SER A 264 14.62 -9.62 25.81
CA SER A 264 15.23 -8.29 25.89
C SER A 264 15.00 -7.48 24.62
N TYR A 265 14.75 -8.16 23.49
CA TYR A 265 14.51 -7.54 22.19
C TYR A 265 13.01 -7.41 21.85
N SER A 266 12.21 -8.46 22.07
CA SER A 266 10.77 -8.45 21.72
C SER A 266 9.93 -9.32 22.65
N SER A 267 8.66 -8.92 22.86
CA SER A 267 7.67 -9.78 23.51
C SER A 267 7.27 -10.98 22.65
N ALA A 268 7.41 -10.88 21.33
CA ALA A 268 7.06 -11.89 20.33
C ALA A 268 8.22 -12.86 20.03
N PRO A 269 7.97 -13.95 19.29
CA PRO A 269 9.05 -14.76 18.73
C PRO A 269 9.86 -13.99 17.69
N ILE A 270 11.17 -14.16 17.71
CA ILE A 270 12.09 -13.60 16.71
C ILE A 270 12.27 -14.61 15.59
N ARG A 271 12.32 -14.15 14.34
CA ARG A 271 12.56 -15.03 13.20
C ARG A 271 14.05 -15.32 13.04
N LYS A 272 14.37 -16.61 12.95
CA LYS A 272 15.66 -17.10 12.51
C LYS A 272 15.81 -16.84 11.02
N LYS A 273 16.53 -15.77 10.68
CA LYS A 273 16.87 -15.43 9.29
C LYS A 273 17.71 -16.54 8.67
N SER A 274 17.48 -16.82 7.39
CA SER A 274 18.28 -17.77 6.60
C SER A 274 19.71 -17.26 6.33
N VAL A 275 19.93 -15.96 6.47
CA VAL A 275 21.22 -15.30 6.26
C VAL A 275 21.63 -14.63 7.57
N GLN A 276 22.91 -14.80 7.93
CA GLN A 276 23.55 -14.07 9.02
C GLN A 276 24.60 -13.14 8.41
N PRO A 277 24.70 -11.88 8.88
CA PRO A 277 25.66 -10.96 8.34
C PRO A 277 27.08 -11.44 8.69
N ALA A 278 27.96 -11.55 7.70
CA ALA A 278 29.35 -11.98 7.91
C ALA A 278 30.19 -10.95 8.70
N ARG A 279 29.73 -9.70 8.78
CA ARG A 279 30.36 -8.59 9.50
C ARG A 279 29.33 -7.51 9.87
N PRO A 280 29.59 -6.67 10.90
CA PRO A 280 28.68 -5.61 11.30
C PRO A 280 28.43 -4.54 10.22
N ALA A 281 29.47 -4.14 9.50
CA ALA A 281 29.39 -3.19 8.40
C ALA A 281 29.22 -3.91 7.04
N PRO A 282 28.17 -3.62 6.26
CA PRO A 282 28.02 -4.21 4.93
C PRO A 282 29.10 -3.69 3.96
N ASP A 283 29.27 -4.36 2.82
CA ASP A 283 30.12 -3.86 1.75
C ASP A 283 29.69 -2.46 1.31
N ARG A 284 30.66 -1.60 0.98
CA ARG A 284 30.41 -0.23 0.47
C ARG A 284 29.35 -0.21 -0.64
N GLY A 285 29.38 -1.18 -1.55
CA GLY A 285 28.43 -1.28 -2.65
C GLY A 285 26.97 -1.47 -2.21
N VAL A 286 26.71 -2.05 -1.03
CA VAL A 286 25.36 -2.20 -0.48
C VAL A 286 24.79 -0.82 -0.15
N GLN A 287 25.51 -0.01 0.62
CA GLN A 287 25.07 1.34 0.98
C GLN A 287 24.94 2.25 -0.25
N MET A 288 25.87 2.16 -1.21
CA MET A 288 25.79 2.93 -2.45
C MET A 288 24.54 2.61 -3.25
N ARG A 289 24.20 1.32 -3.41
CA ARG A 289 22.97 0.90 -4.10
C ARG A 289 21.72 1.34 -3.34
N MET A 290 21.71 1.22 -2.02
CA MET A 290 20.61 1.70 -1.16
C MET A 290 20.34 3.20 -1.38
N ILE A 291 21.36 4.05 -1.29
CA ILE A 291 21.22 5.49 -1.52
C ILE A 291 20.76 5.76 -2.96
N SER A 292 21.40 5.11 -3.95
CA SER A 292 21.04 5.28 -5.36
C SER A 292 19.59 4.92 -5.64
N GLN A 293 19.09 3.83 -5.06
CA GLN A 293 17.72 3.36 -5.21
C GLN A 293 16.72 4.36 -4.61
N CYS A 294 17.01 4.91 -3.43
CA CYS A 294 16.19 5.98 -2.85
C CYS A 294 16.08 7.20 -3.76
N LEU A 295 17.21 7.64 -4.34
CA LEU A 295 17.23 8.76 -5.28
C LEU A 295 16.46 8.43 -6.58
N GLU A 296 16.60 7.21 -7.09
CA GLU A 296 15.87 6.72 -8.28
C GLU A 296 14.35 6.69 -8.04
N PHE A 297 13.92 6.27 -6.85
CA PHE A 297 12.52 6.32 -6.46
C PHE A 297 11.98 7.75 -6.36
N GLY A 298 12.84 8.74 -6.14
CA GLY A 298 12.49 10.16 -6.13
C GLY A 298 12.70 10.88 -4.79
N ALA A 299 13.50 10.31 -3.89
CA ALA A 299 14.01 11.03 -2.73
C ALA A 299 14.88 12.21 -3.16
N ASP A 300 14.73 13.34 -2.46
CA ASP A 300 15.56 14.52 -2.72
C ASP A 300 16.75 14.61 -1.78
N ARG A 301 16.71 13.91 -0.64
CA ARG A 301 17.83 13.80 0.28
C ARG A 301 17.80 12.50 1.06
N VAL A 302 18.97 11.89 1.22
CA VAL A 302 19.20 10.70 2.04
C VAL A 302 20.38 11.00 2.96
N VAL A 303 20.14 10.89 4.27
CA VAL A 303 21.15 11.12 5.31
C VAL A 303 21.35 9.83 6.10
N VAL A 304 22.60 9.40 6.24
CA VAL A 304 23.01 8.23 7.02
C VAL A 304 23.85 8.71 8.19
N GLN A 305 23.50 8.28 9.40
CA GLN A 305 24.26 8.58 10.61
C GLN A 305 24.53 7.32 11.43
N SER A 306 25.70 7.28 12.07
CA SER A 306 26.02 6.31 13.10
C SER A 306 25.25 6.64 14.38
N LEU A 307 24.69 5.63 15.04
CA LEU A 307 24.05 5.83 16.35
C LEU A 307 25.05 6.04 17.48
N ALA A 308 26.33 5.71 17.29
CA ALA A 308 27.38 6.06 18.24
C ALA A 308 27.55 7.59 18.37
N ASP A 309 27.25 8.34 17.30
CA ASP A 309 27.35 9.79 17.24
C ASP A 309 26.01 10.50 17.47
N TRP A 310 24.92 9.74 17.63
CA TRP A 310 23.57 10.27 17.82
C TRP A 310 23.49 11.11 19.11
N LYS A 311 22.95 12.33 18.99
CA LYS A 311 22.80 13.28 20.11
C LYS A 311 21.36 13.47 20.57
N GLY A 312 20.41 12.80 19.93
CA GLY A 312 19.00 12.83 20.31
C GLY A 312 18.67 11.89 21.47
N ALA A 313 17.38 11.67 21.69
CA ALA A 313 16.88 10.70 22.66
C ALA A 313 17.31 9.27 22.31
N ASP A 314 17.26 8.37 23.29
CA ASP A 314 17.54 6.95 23.09
C ASP A 314 16.57 6.34 22.07
N LEU A 315 17.13 5.67 21.06
CA LEU A 315 16.38 5.01 19.99
C LEU A 315 16.23 3.50 20.19
N ASN A 316 16.79 2.92 21.25
CA ASN A 316 16.60 1.51 21.61
C ASN A 316 15.12 1.08 21.66
N PRO A 317 14.16 1.91 22.12
CA PRO A 317 12.74 1.54 22.08
C PRO A 317 12.16 1.30 20.69
N LEU A 318 12.81 1.81 19.64
CA LEU A 318 12.37 1.69 18.26
C LEU A 318 13.08 0.54 17.54
N LEU A 319 14.33 0.25 17.90
CA LEU A 319 15.03 -0.94 17.44
C LEU A 319 16.22 -1.22 18.38
N PRO A 320 16.15 -2.24 19.26
CA PRO A 320 17.15 -2.43 20.32
C PRO A 320 18.58 -2.71 19.84
N ASP A 321 18.75 -3.27 18.65
CA ASP A 321 20.05 -3.64 18.07
C ASP A 321 20.57 -2.61 17.05
N ALA A 322 19.92 -1.44 16.93
CA ALA A 322 20.26 -0.45 15.93
C ALA A 322 21.70 0.08 16.08
N LYS A 323 22.37 0.25 14.95
CA LYS A 323 23.71 0.83 14.81
C LYS A 323 23.73 2.05 13.91
N SER A 324 22.76 2.18 13.01
CA SER A 324 22.68 3.32 12.09
C SER A 324 21.23 3.75 11.88
N ILE A 325 21.07 5.03 11.53
CA ILE A 325 19.80 5.62 11.10
C ILE A 325 19.96 6.14 9.67
N VAL A 326 18.99 5.83 8.81
CA VAL A 326 18.87 6.36 7.44
C VAL A 326 17.62 7.24 7.40
N MET A 327 17.78 8.52 7.13
CA MET A 327 16.69 9.50 7.05
C MET A 327 16.47 9.91 5.60
N VAL A 328 15.23 9.89 5.14
CA VAL A 328 14.85 10.13 3.75
C VAL A 328 13.85 11.29 3.68
N ALA A 329 14.08 12.23 2.77
CA ALA A 329 13.18 13.35 2.52
C ALA A 329 12.77 13.46 1.04
N VAL A 330 11.50 13.78 0.83
CA VAL A 330 10.89 14.08 -0.47
C VAL A 330 10.28 15.48 -0.39
N ASN A 331 10.86 16.40 -1.14
CA ASN A 331 10.40 17.78 -1.31
C ASN A 331 9.17 17.83 -2.23
N PRO A 332 8.22 18.74 -1.96
CA PRO A 332 7.19 19.06 -2.93
C PRO A 332 7.80 19.72 -4.17
N PRO A 333 7.20 19.53 -5.36
CA PRO A 333 7.55 20.32 -6.54
C PRO A 333 7.48 21.82 -6.24
N ALA A 334 8.32 22.60 -6.91
CA ALA A 334 8.27 24.06 -6.81
C ALA A 334 6.87 24.56 -7.21
N LYS A 335 6.33 25.49 -6.43
CA LYS A 335 5.04 26.14 -6.74
C LYS A 335 5.32 27.34 -7.64
N GLY A 336 4.67 27.39 -8.79
CA GLY A 336 4.58 28.60 -9.61
C GLY A 336 3.43 29.51 -9.18
N ASP A 337 3.48 30.76 -9.66
CA ASP A 337 2.36 31.68 -9.66
C ASP A 337 1.22 31.08 -10.49
N SER A 338 -0.02 31.29 -10.05
CA SER A 338 -1.21 30.77 -10.71
C SER A 338 -2.41 31.64 -10.35
N ALA A 339 -3.27 31.94 -11.32
CA ALA A 339 -4.50 32.69 -11.09
C ALA A 339 -5.58 31.81 -10.43
N THR A 340 -5.56 30.50 -10.67
CA THR A 340 -6.43 29.51 -10.03
C THR A 340 -5.63 28.36 -9.40
N ARG A 341 -6.24 27.63 -8.47
CA ARG A 341 -5.73 26.35 -7.96
C ARG A 341 -6.71 25.19 -8.22
N ASP A 342 -7.79 25.46 -8.92
CA ASP A 342 -8.84 24.47 -9.19
C ASP A 342 -8.23 23.26 -9.89
N LYS A 343 -8.58 22.07 -9.38
CA LYS A 343 -8.16 20.78 -9.96
C LYS A 343 -6.65 20.58 -10.08
N HIS A 344 -5.80 21.36 -9.39
CA HIS A 344 -4.39 21.04 -9.27
C HIS A 344 -4.22 19.65 -8.64
N SER A 345 -3.27 18.87 -9.15
CA SER A 345 -3.06 17.52 -8.66
C SER A 345 -2.56 17.53 -7.21
N GLU A 346 -3.24 16.79 -6.33
CA GLU A 346 -2.81 16.60 -4.94
C GLU A 346 -1.70 15.53 -4.87
N LEU A 347 -0.43 15.97 -4.85
CA LEU A 347 0.74 15.09 -4.95
C LEU A 347 1.29 14.61 -3.60
N GLY A 348 0.80 15.13 -2.48
CA GLY A 348 1.30 14.77 -1.14
C GLY A 348 1.21 13.27 -0.82
N GLY A 349 0.17 12.59 -1.33
CA GLY A 349 0.05 11.14 -1.23
C GLY A 349 1.16 10.39 -1.98
N MET A 350 1.52 10.85 -3.19
CA MET A 350 2.58 10.23 -4.00
C MET A 350 3.99 10.54 -3.47
N MET A 351 4.17 11.72 -2.86
CA MET A 351 5.38 12.03 -2.11
C MET A 351 5.54 11.11 -0.89
N SER A 352 4.45 10.87 -0.15
CA SER A 352 4.44 9.92 0.98
C SER A 352 4.72 8.49 0.53
N TYR A 353 4.09 8.05 -0.57
CA TYR A 353 4.38 6.76 -1.19
C TYR A 353 5.86 6.62 -1.56
N THR A 354 6.45 7.65 -2.18
CA THR A 354 7.87 7.66 -2.58
C THR A 354 8.79 7.55 -1.37
N MET A 355 8.56 8.36 -0.33
CA MET A 355 9.32 8.32 0.91
C MET A 355 9.21 6.95 1.60
N ASN A 356 8.00 6.42 1.73
CA ASN A 356 7.76 5.12 2.34
C ASN A 356 8.40 3.99 1.52
N LYS A 357 8.40 4.07 0.19
CA LYS A 357 9.08 3.10 -0.69
C LYS A 357 10.57 3.07 -0.42
N CYS A 358 11.21 4.23 -0.28
CA CYS A 358 12.62 4.34 0.07
C CYS A 358 12.92 3.69 1.42
N CYS A 359 12.14 4.02 2.46
CA CYS A 359 12.37 3.49 3.81
C CYS A 359 12.11 1.98 3.87
N PHE A 360 11.02 1.50 3.27
CA PHE A 360 10.66 0.08 3.28
C PHE A 360 11.71 -0.78 2.57
N TYR A 361 12.09 -0.42 1.34
CA TYR A 361 13.07 -1.24 0.59
C TYR A 361 14.50 -1.09 1.13
N THR A 362 14.86 0.05 1.73
CA THR A 362 16.11 0.15 2.52
C THR A 362 16.11 -0.88 3.65
N ALA A 363 15.03 -0.96 4.44
CA ALA A 363 14.92 -1.92 5.53
C ALA A 363 14.89 -3.38 5.04
N SER A 364 14.08 -3.67 4.03
CA SER A 364 13.91 -5.00 3.44
C SER A 364 15.21 -5.53 2.82
N ASP A 365 15.93 -4.71 2.05
CA ASP A 365 17.15 -5.15 1.36
C ASP A 365 18.31 -5.38 2.33
N LEU A 366 18.40 -4.60 3.41
CA LEU A 366 19.35 -4.88 4.51
C LEU A 366 18.99 -6.17 5.25
N GLU A 367 17.70 -6.47 5.40
CA GLU A 367 17.24 -7.71 6.03
C GLU A 367 17.54 -8.97 5.21
N LYS A 368 17.48 -8.87 3.88
CA LYS A 368 17.94 -9.95 2.98
C LYS A 368 19.42 -10.29 3.18
N LEU A 369 20.22 -9.35 3.70
CA LEU A 369 21.62 -9.53 4.06
C LEU A 369 21.83 -9.96 5.53
N GLY A 370 20.76 -10.14 6.29
CA GLY A 370 20.77 -10.61 7.68
C GLY A 370 20.66 -9.50 8.74
N TYR A 371 20.76 -8.22 8.36
CA TYR A 371 20.64 -7.11 9.30
C TYR A 371 19.19 -6.86 9.72
N SER A 372 18.94 -6.32 10.90
CA SER A 372 17.61 -5.84 11.29
C SER A 372 17.32 -4.51 10.59
N GLY A 373 16.08 -4.28 10.16
CA GLY A 373 15.67 -3.06 9.47
C GLY A 373 14.23 -2.67 9.85
N ALA A 374 14.07 -1.53 10.52
CA ALA A 374 12.78 -1.04 10.99
C ALA A 374 12.44 0.30 10.31
N PRO A 375 11.51 0.32 9.34
CA PRO A 375 11.06 1.56 8.71
C PRO A 375 10.03 2.29 9.58
N TYR A 376 10.14 3.61 9.65
CA TYR A 376 9.27 4.50 10.42
C TYR A 376 8.81 5.71 9.61
N ASN A 377 7.58 6.12 9.86
CA ASN A 377 7.12 7.45 9.49
C ASN A 377 7.41 8.40 10.66
N MET A 378 7.28 9.71 10.45
CA MET A 378 7.56 10.70 11.50
C MET A 378 6.40 10.86 12.51
N GLY A 379 5.83 9.76 13.00
CA GLY A 379 4.72 9.76 13.97
C GLY A 379 4.24 8.36 14.38
N GLY A 380 3.03 8.28 14.95
CA GLY A 380 2.30 7.02 15.16
C GLY A 380 2.38 6.41 16.56
N LEU A 381 3.47 6.60 17.31
CA LEU A 381 3.55 6.18 18.71
C LEU A 381 3.08 7.29 19.65
N LYS A 382 2.23 6.93 20.61
CA LYS A 382 1.64 7.85 21.60
C LYS A 382 2.15 7.61 23.02
N LYS A 383 2.73 6.43 23.29
CA LYS A 383 3.25 6.06 24.61
C LYS A 383 4.78 6.15 24.67
N GLU A 384 5.30 6.50 25.85
CA GLU A 384 6.73 6.44 26.15
C GLU A 384 7.22 4.98 26.24
N PRO A 385 8.52 4.73 25.99
CA PRO A 385 9.54 5.70 25.55
C PRO A 385 9.59 5.93 24.03
N GLY A 386 8.80 5.18 23.25
CA GLY A 386 8.84 5.26 21.78
C GLY A 386 8.39 6.60 21.20
N LYS A 387 7.44 7.30 21.86
CA LYS A 387 7.01 8.65 21.47
C LYS A 387 8.19 9.63 21.46
N SER A 388 8.90 9.79 22.58
CA SER A 388 10.04 10.70 22.67
C SER A 388 11.15 10.37 21.68
N ALA A 389 11.40 9.09 21.41
CA ALA A 389 12.38 8.65 20.43
C ALA A 389 12.03 9.14 19.00
N ILE A 390 10.79 8.93 18.55
CA ILE A 390 10.32 9.40 17.22
C ILE A 390 10.33 10.93 17.15
N GLU A 391 9.88 11.62 18.21
CA GLU A 391 9.89 13.09 18.26
C GLU A 391 11.33 13.63 18.14
N SER A 392 12.29 13.00 18.81
CA SER A 392 13.70 13.37 18.70
C SER A 392 14.27 13.19 17.29
N VAL A 393 13.94 12.08 16.61
CA VAL A 393 14.34 11.88 15.21
C VAL A 393 13.72 12.92 14.29
N ARG A 394 12.41 13.15 14.45
CA ARG A 394 11.67 14.14 13.67
C ARG A 394 12.26 15.53 13.82
N ASP A 395 12.52 15.96 15.04
CA ASP A 395 12.99 17.32 15.31
C ASP A 395 14.44 17.50 14.84
N THR A 396 15.29 16.48 15.03
CA THR A 396 16.66 16.44 14.49
C THR A 396 16.66 16.56 12.97
N PHE A 397 15.88 15.72 12.27
CA PHE A 397 15.92 15.72 10.81
C PHE A 397 15.27 16.97 10.24
N LYS A 398 14.15 17.46 10.81
CA LYS A 398 13.52 18.72 10.40
C LYS A 398 14.49 19.89 10.47
N ALA A 399 15.35 19.97 11.49
CA ALA A 399 16.37 21.01 11.58
C ALA A 399 17.43 20.94 10.46
N MET A 400 17.62 19.77 9.83
CA MET A 400 18.50 19.58 8.69
C MET A 400 17.83 19.92 7.35
N LEU A 401 16.50 19.91 7.27
CA LEU A 401 15.75 20.11 6.03
C LEU A 401 15.65 21.59 5.66
N THR A 402 15.92 21.88 4.38
CA THR A 402 15.79 23.24 3.83
C THR A 402 14.35 23.57 3.43
N ASN A 403 13.52 22.56 3.16
CA ASN A 403 12.12 22.72 2.79
C ASN A 403 11.22 22.25 3.94
N PRO A 404 10.47 23.15 4.60
CA PRO A 404 9.61 22.79 5.74
C PRO A 404 8.41 21.92 5.35
N ASN A 405 8.09 21.85 4.06
CA ASN A 405 6.99 21.04 3.51
C ASN A 405 7.46 19.67 2.98
N ALA A 406 8.74 19.34 3.18
CA ALA A 406 9.25 18.02 2.81
C ALA A 406 8.57 16.93 3.63
N ILE A 407 8.23 15.82 2.96
CA ILE A 407 7.76 14.61 3.63
C ILE A 407 8.99 13.78 3.98
N ALA A 408 9.08 13.38 5.24
CA ALA A 408 10.23 12.67 5.78
C ALA A 408 9.84 11.36 6.47
N GLY A 409 10.76 10.42 6.46
CA GLY A 409 10.73 9.17 7.22
C GLY A 409 12.14 8.67 7.47
N PHE A 410 12.26 7.55 8.17
CA PHE A 410 13.56 7.01 8.52
C PHE A 410 13.55 5.50 8.68
N VAL A 411 14.74 4.91 8.68
CA VAL A 411 14.99 3.50 8.94
C VAL A 411 16.03 3.39 10.03
N LEU A 412 15.76 2.57 11.03
CA LEU A 412 16.79 2.09 11.96
C LEU A 412 17.28 0.73 11.49
N THR A 413 18.57 0.49 11.60
CA THR A 413 19.16 -0.79 11.20
C THR A 413 20.30 -1.20 12.11
N SER A 414 20.47 -2.50 12.32
CA SER A 414 21.64 -3.08 12.98
C SER A 414 22.91 -3.01 12.13
N ALA A 415 22.81 -2.68 10.84
CA ALA A 415 23.97 -2.53 9.97
C ALA A 415 24.79 -1.29 10.38
N GLU A 416 26.11 -1.45 10.49
CA GLU A 416 27.03 -0.32 10.70
C GLU A 416 27.30 0.38 9.36
N LEU A 417 26.45 1.36 9.02
CA LEU A 417 26.57 2.13 7.79
C LEU A 417 27.55 3.30 7.98
N THR A 418 28.24 3.66 6.90
CA THR A 418 29.14 4.83 6.90
C THR A 418 28.31 6.11 6.84
N PRO A 419 28.64 7.17 7.62
CA PRO A 419 27.93 8.44 7.53
C PRO A 419 27.92 9.01 6.10
N ALA A 420 26.78 9.53 5.67
CA ALA A 420 26.60 10.12 4.35
C ALA A 420 25.48 11.18 4.36
N ASP A 421 25.58 12.18 3.50
CA ASP A 421 24.53 13.17 3.26
C ASP A 421 24.50 13.45 1.76
N VAL A 422 23.49 12.90 1.09
CA VAL A 422 23.39 12.93 -0.37
C VAL A 422 22.08 13.57 -0.75
N SER A 423 22.15 14.64 -1.55
CA SER A 423 20.99 15.28 -2.15
C SER A 423 20.87 14.88 -3.62
N SER A 424 19.64 14.77 -4.11
CA SER A 424 19.40 14.61 -5.54
C SER A 424 19.84 15.87 -6.29
N SER A 425 20.30 15.68 -7.52
CA SER A 425 20.54 16.76 -8.46
C SER A 425 20.09 16.31 -9.84
N TYR A 426 19.49 17.23 -10.59
CA TYR A 426 19.09 16.98 -11.97
C TYR A 426 20.14 17.61 -12.89
N ALA A 427 20.75 16.80 -13.75
CA ALA A 427 21.60 17.33 -14.80
C ALA A 427 20.76 18.17 -15.77
N PRO A 428 21.29 19.29 -16.31
CA PRO A 428 20.60 20.04 -17.35
C PRO A 428 20.32 19.15 -18.55
N LEU A 429 19.22 19.40 -19.26
CA LEU A 429 18.93 18.69 -20.50
C LEU A 429 20.06 18.96 -21.52
N PRO A 430 20.74 17.92 -22.03
CA PRO A 430 21.78 18.10 -23.04
C PRO A 430 21.23 18.80 -24.30
N PRO A 431 21.96 19.75 -24.92
CA PRO A 431 21.50 20.43 -26.14
C PRO A 431 21.24 19.49 -27.34
N SER A 432 21.80 18.27 -27.31
CA SER A 432 21.60 17.26 -28.34
C SER A 432 20.28 16.51 -28.22
N LEU A 433 19.56 16.64 -27.12
CA LEU A 433 18.28 15.95 -26.91
C LEU A 433 17.12 16.90 -27.25
N ASP A 434 16.18 16.41 -28.05
CA ASP A 434 14.92 17.12 -28.29
C ASP A 434 14.05 17.06 -27.02
N LEU A 435 13.59 18.22 -26.55
CA LEU A 435 12.79 18.30 -25.33
C LEU A 435 11.45 17.55 -25.46
N THR A 436 10.80 17.60 -26.64
CA THR A 436 9.49 17.00 -26.85
C THR A 436 9.57 15.49 -26.78
N ASP A 437 10.52 14.90 -27.51
CA ASP A 437 10.73 13.46 -27.55
C ASP A 437 11.26 12.96 -26.20
N THR A 438 12.17 13.67 -25.56
CA THR A 438 12.67 13.32 -24.22
C THR A 438 11.55 13.33 -23.18
N LEU A 439 10.65 14.33 -23.20
CA LEU A 439 9.50 14.37 -22.30
C LEU A 439 8.54 13.21 -22.55
N ARG A 440 8.31 12.86 -23.83
CA ARG A 440 7.48 11.72 -24.19
C ARG A 440 8.08 10.41 -23.66
N GLU A 441 9.37 10.18 -23.88
CA GLU A 441 10.09 9.00 -23.37
C GLU A 441 10.03 8.92 -21.85
N LYS A 442 10.27 10.03 -21.14
CA LYS A 442 10.23 10.06 -19.67
C LYS A 442 8.82 9.81 -19.12
N ALA A 443 7.78 10.33 -19.76
CA ALA A 443 6.41 10.08 -19.33
C ALA A 443 6.03 8.58 -19.47
N LEU A 444 6.46 7.94 -20.56
CA LEU A 444 6.29 6.51 -20.76
C LEU A 444 7.11 5.69 -19.75
N GLU A 445 8.38 6.06 -19.53
CA GLU A 445 9.25 5.44 -18.51
C GLU A 445 8.65 5.54 -17.10
N PHE A 446 7.95 6.63 -16.80
CA PHE A 446 7.31 6.85 -15.50
C PHE A 446 5.92 6.20 -15.38
N GLY A 447 5.46 5.49 -16.42
CA GLY A 447 4.31 4.59 -16.35
C GLY A 447 3.05 5.06 -17.07
N ALA A 448 3.12 6.17 -17.82
CA ALA A 448 2.05 6.54 -18.75
C ALA A 448 2.02 5.56 -19.94
N ASP A 449 0.83 5.32 -20.48
CA ASP A 449 0.63 4.49 -21.68
C ASP A 449 0.48 5.34 -22.94
N VAL A 450 0.06 6.59 -22.80
CA VAL A 450 -0.10 7.54 -23.90
C VAL A 450 0.30 8.94 -23.46
N VAL A 451 0.91 9.69 -24.37
CA VAL A 451 1.38 11.05 -24.14
C VAL A 451 1.03 11.93 -25.33
N GLY A 452 0.30 13.01 -25.08
CA GLY A 452 -0.01 14.05 -26.05
C GLY A 452 0.64 15.36 -25.64
N ILE A 453 1.12 16.13 -26.60
CA ILE A 453 1.69 17.47 -26.37
C ILE A 453 1.02 18.44 -27.35
N ALA A 454 0.49 19.54 -26.83
CA ALA A 454 -0.16 20.59 -27.60
C ALA A 454 0.36 21.97 -27.18
N SER A 455 0.32 22.96 -28.09
CA SER A 455 0.56 24.35 -27.70
C SER A 455 -0.56 24.84 -26.78
N ALA A 456 -0.22 25.70 -25.82
CA ALA A 456 -1.22 26.32 -24.95
C ALA A 456 -2.28 27.07 -25.77
N GLU A 457 -1.86 27.78 -26.84
CA GLU A 457 -2.77 28.47 -27.76
C GLU A 457 -3.83 27.54 -28.37
N ARG A 458 -3.44 26.33 -28.80
CA ARG A 458 -4.38 25.36 -29.38
C ARG A 458 -5.40 24.89 -28.34
N VAL A 459 -4.94 24.63 -27.11
CA VAL A 459 -5.83 24.22 -26.01
C VAL A 459 -6.75 25.37 -25.61
N THR A 460 -6.25 26.60 -25.49
CA THR A 460 -7.06 27.80 -25.23
C THR A 460 -8.17 27.98 -26.27
N LYS A 461 -7.86 27.82 -27.57
CA LYS A 461 -8.87 27.87 -28.64
C LYS A 461 -9.97 26.81 -28.45
N ALA A 462 -9.59 25.58 -28.07
CA ALA A 462 -10.56 24.52 -27.81
C ALA A 462 -11.41 24.80 -26.57
N VAL A 463 -10.80 25.22 -25.46
CA VAL A 463 -11.51 25.59 -24.22
C VAL A 463 -12.49 26.74 -24.47
N ASN A 464 -12.07 27.79 -25.20
CA ASN A 464 -12.93 28.93 -25.50
C ASN A 464 -14.15 28.54 -26.37
N SER A 465 -14.06 27.47 -27.16
CA SER A 465 -15.18 27.01 -27.99
C SER A 465 -16.33 26.40 -27.19
N ILE A 466 -16.08 25.90 -25.97
CA ILE A 466 -17.09 25.33 -25.06
C ILE A 466 -17.45 26.27 -23.90
N LYS A 467 -16.73 27.39 -23.76
CA LYS A 467 -16.87 28.28 -22.60
C LYS A 467 -18.27 28.88 -22.50
N ALA A 468 -18.89 29.25 -23.63
CA ALA A 468 -20.25 29.79 -23.62
C ALA A 468 -21.31 28.79 -23.12
N ASP A 469 -21.06 27.48 -23.28
CA ASP A 469 -22.00 26.43 -22.90
C ASP A 469 -21.81 26.00 -21.43
N MET A 470 -20.57 25.99 -20.93
CA MET A 470 -20.23 25.42 -19.63
C MET A 470 -19.93 26.45 -18.53
N ASP A 471 -19.47 27.65 -18.88
CA ASP A 471 -19.08 28.65 -17.90
C ASP A 471 -20.32 29.22 -17.18
N GLY A 472 -20.24 29.33 -15.86
CA GLY A 472 -21.38 29.73 -15.04
C GLY A 472 -22.40 28.63 -14.77
N GLU A 473 -22.23 27.41 -15.30
CA GLU A 473 -23.06 26.24 -14.96
C GLU A 473 -23.16 26.05 -13.46
N ARG A 474 -24.36 25.73 -12.97
CA ARG A 474 -24.58 25.40 -11.57
C ARG A 474 -24.01 24.01 -11.27
N VAL A 475 -22.99 23.94 -10.42
CA VAL A 475 -22.37 22.70 -9.96
C VAL A 475 -22.76 22.45 -8.50
N LEU A 476 -23.30 21.26 -8.24
CA LEU A 476 -23.61 20.78 -6.89
C LEU A 476 -22.51 19.82 -6.44
N ASN A 477 -21.75 20.22 -5.43
CA ASN A 477 -20.68 19.42 -4.85
C ASN A 477 -21.20 18.71 -3.61
N ALA A 478 -21.34 17.38 -3.70
CA ALA A 478 -21.70 16.54 -2.57
C ALA A 478 -20.44 16.04 -1.86
N LYS A 479 -20.27 16.43 -0.59
CA LYS A 479 -19.17 15.94 0.26
C LYS A 479 -19.75 15.09 1.39
N GLU A 480 -19.33 13.84 1.49
CA GLU A 480 -19.66 12.97 2.61
C GLU A 480 -19.10 13.57 3.92
N THR A 481 -19.99 13.84 4.86
CA THR A 481 -19.73 14.38 6.21
C THR A 481 -20.19 13.44 7.31
N GLY A 482 -20.77 12.30 6.94
CA GLY A 482 -21.17 11.25 7.87
C GLY A 482 -19.97 10.65 8.60
N ARG A 483 -20.28 9.97 9.69
CA ARG A 483 -19.28 9.28 10.50
C ARG A 483 -19.15 7.85 10.02
N LEU A 484 -17.94 7.46 9.62
CA LEU A 484 -17.61 6.10 9.17
C LEU A 484 -18.29 5.04 10.06
N TRP A 485 -18.97 4.08 9.41
CA TRP A 485 -19.82 3.02 10.00
C TRP A 485 -21.16 3.45 10.61
N LEU A 486 -21.29 4.69 11.09
CA LEU A 486 -22.43 5.12 11.90
C LEU A 486 -23.52 5.85 11.10
N GLY A 487 -23.18 6.44 9.96
CA GLY A 487 -24.15 7.08 9.08
C GLY A 487 -23.49 7.63 7.82
N SER A 488 -24.34 7.97 6.84
CA SER A 488 -23.96 8.70 5.63
C SER A 488 -24.81 9.97 5.59
N THR A 489 -24.12 11.11 5.57
CA THR A 489 -24.72 12.44 5.38
C THR A 489 -23.84 13.19 4.40
N ALA A 490 -24.44 13.96 3.51
CA ALA A 490 -23.67 14.75 2.56
C ALA A 490 -24.00 16.23 2.70
N ASP A 491 -22.96 17.04 2.82
CA ASP A 491 -23.08 18.48 2.67
C ASP A 491 -23.08 18.79 1.17
N ILE A 492 -24.08 19.56 0.73
CA ILE A 492 -24.18 20.02 -0.65
C ILE A 492 -23.76 21.48 -0.69
N THR A 493 -22.65 21.77 -1.34
CA THR A 493 -22.29 23.14 -1.70
C THR A 493 -22.62 23.40 -3.16
N GLU A 494 -22.92 24.65 -3.46
CA GLU A 494 -23.21 25.10 -4.81
C GLU A 494 -22.14 26.09 -5.24
N GLU A 495 -21.64 25.91 -6.46
CA GLU A 495 -20.76 26.86 -7.10
C GLU A 495 -21.16 27.05 -8.56
N LYS A 496 -20.67 28.13 -9.15
CA LYS A 496 -20.74 28.34 -10.59
C LYS A 496 -19.44 27.86 -11.19
N ARG A 497 -19.52 26.97 -12.19
CA ARG A 497 -18.34 26.48 -12.90
C ARG A 497 -17.57 27.67 -13.48
N GLN A 498 -16.26 27.63 -13.33
CA GLN A 498 -15.34 28.52 -14.01
C GLN A 498 -14.47 27.68 -14.93
N VAL A 499 -14.61 27.88 -16.24
CA VAL A 499 -13.84 27.16 -17.25
C VAL A 499 -12.48 27.83 -17.42
N HIS A 500 -11.41 27.06 -17.18
CA HIS A 500 -10.02 27.54 -17.14
C HIS A 500 -9.25 27.21 -18.42
N THR A 501 -8.37 28.12 -18.80
CA THR A 501 -7.37 27.96 -19.86
C THR A 501 -6.01 27.60 -19.25
N PRO A 502 -5.04 27.11 -20.05
CA PRO A 502 -3.69 26.82 -19.54
C PRO A 502 -3.01 28.01 -18.83
N GLU A 503 -3.28 29.23 -19.27
CA GLU A 503 -2.65 30.44 -18.74
C GLU A 503 -3.16 30.82 -17.34
N ASP A 504 -4.39 30.39 -17.00
CA ASP A 504 -4.97 30.57 -15.66
C ASP A 504 -4.23 29.72 -14.60
N HIS A 505 -3.71 28.55 -15.00
CA HIS A 505 -2.93 27.65 -14.14
C HIS A 505 -1.43 27.94 -14.12
N LEU A 506 -0.90 28.51 -15.20
CA LEU A 506 0.53 28.83 -15.35
C LEU A 506 0.68 30.07 -16.25
N PRO A 507 1.06 31.23 -15.71
CA PRO A 507 1.28 32.44 -16.50
C PRO A 507 2.28 32.21 -17.63
N ASN A 508 1.98 32.70 -18.83
CA ASN A 508 2.77 32.48 -20.04
C ASN A 508 2.94 30.99 -20.42
N ALA A 509 1.96 30.13 -20.09
CA ALA A 509 1.96 28.73 -20.49
C ALA A 509 2.21 28.60 -22.01
N LYS A 510 3.19 27.77 -22.39
CA LYS A 510 3.55 27.55 -23.81
C LYS A 510 3.02 26.22 -24.35
N SER A 511 2.90 25.22 -23.48
CA SER A 511 2.57 23.86 -23.88
C SER A 511 1.77 23.15 -22.80
N VAL A 512 0.94 22.22 -23.22
CA VAL A 512 0.19 21.30 -22.37
C VAL A 512 0.66 19.89 -22.69
N VAL A 513 1.11 19.17 -21.66
CA VAL A 513 1.46 17.76 -21.74
C VAL A 513 0.32 16.96 -21.10
N VAL A 514 -0.32 16.11 -21.88
CA VAL A 514 -1.38 15.20 -21.44
C VAL A 514 -0.79 13.81 -21.34
N ILE A 515 -0.80 13.24 -20.14
CA ILE A 515 -0.43 11.84 -19.91
C ILE A 515 -1.69 11.03 -19.61
N GLY A 516 -1.77 9.84 -20.19
CA GLY A 516 -2.88 8.91 -20.00
C GLY A 516 -2.37 7.53 -19.63
N ILE A 517 -3.19 6.82 -18.87
CA ILE A 517 -2.96 5.42 -18.49
C ILE A 517 -4.16 4.61 -18.94
N ARG A 518 -3.92 3.42 -19.48
CA ARG A 518 -5.00 2.53 -19.88
C ARG A 518 -5.55 1.81 -18.66
N ILE A 519 -6.87 1.64 -18.65
CA ILE A 519 -7.56 0.83 -17.65
C ILE A 519 -7.65 -0.61 -18.17
N PRO A 520 -7.29 -1.64 -17.38
CA PRO A 520 -7.43 -3.03 -17.77
C PRO A 520 -8.83 -3.31 -18.33
N LYS A 521 -8.87 -3.81 -19.56
CA LYS A 521 -10.09 -3.98 -20.34
C LYS A 521 -11.09 -4.87 -19.61
N GLN A 522 -10.62 -5.96 -19.01
CA GLN A 522 -11.49 -6.86 -18.25
C GLN A 522 -12.06 -6.18 -17.01
N SER A 523 -11.32 -5.32 -16.30
CA SER A 523 -11.86 -4.56 -15.17
C SER A 523 -12.99 -3.60 -15.59
N VAL A 524 -12.91 -3.00 -16.78
CA VAL A 524 -13.97 -2.15 -17.35
C VAL A 524 -15.17 -2.98 -17.80
N GLU A 525 -14.96 -4.14 -18.40
CA GLU A 525 -16.07 -5.02 -18.82
C GLU A 525 -16.78 -5.67 -17.61
N ASN A 526 -16.07 -5.84 -16.49
CA ASN A 526 -16.51 -6.51 -15.26
C ASN A 526 -17.42 -5.69 -14.33
N MET A 527 -18.09 -4.64 -14.80
CA MET A 527 -18.92 -3.74 -13.97
C MET A 527 -20.20 -4.40 -13.40
N GLY A 528 -20.06 -5.36 -12.48
CA GLY A 528 -21.19 -6.11 -11.89
C GLY A 528 -21.91 -7.06 -12.85
N ARG A 529 -21.36 -7.28 -14.06
CA ARG A 529 -22.04 -8.00 -15.15
C ARG A 529 -21.91 -9.52 -15.11
N HIS A 530 -21.00 -10.06 -14.28
CA HIS A 530 -20.75 -11.49 -14.16
C HIS A 530 -21.23 -12.06 -12.82
N GLY A 531 -21.06 -13.37 -12.63
CA GLY A 531 -21.59 -14.10 -11.48
C GLY A 531 -21.09 -13.60 -10.11
N ALA A 532 -20.00 -12.83 -10.06
CA ALA A 532 -19.53 -12.19 -8.83
C ALA A 532 -20.30 -10.92 -8.45
N GLU A 533 -20.99 -10.29 -9.41
CA GLU A 533 -21.68 -9.00 -9.24
C GLU A 533 -20.81 -7.93 -8.53
N ALA A 534 -19.50 -8.01 -8.74
CA ALA A 534 -18.51 -7.17 -8.10
C ALA A 534 -18.27 -5.91 -8.94
N ILE A 535 -18.31 -4.74 -8.30
CA ILE A 535 -17.85 -3.48 -8.89
C ILE A 535 -16.43 -3.14 -8.46
N GLY A 536 -15.91 -3.84 -7.44
CA GLY A 536 -14.64 -3.57 -6.80
C GLY A 536 -13.45 -3.49 -7.76
N PRO A 537 -13.29 -4.41 -8.74
CA PRO A 537 -12.17 -4.34 -9.68
C PRO A 537 -12.21 -3.09 -10.57
N TYR A 538 -13.39 -2.65 -11.00
CA TYR A 538 -13.53 -1.41 -11.79
C TYR A 538 -13.20 -0.19 -10.95
N THR A 539 -13.77 -0.11 -9.74
CA THR A 539 -13.48 0.95 -8.77
C THR A 539 -11.98 1.03 -8.47
N PHE A 540 -11.35 -0.11 -8.20
CA PHE A 540 -9.91 -0.19 -7.97
C PHE A 540 -9.13 0.30 -9.18
N ALA A 541 -9.52 -0.11 -10.39
CA ALA A 541 -8.81 0.27 -11.59
C ALA A 541 -8.86 1.79 -11.86
N GLN A 542 -9.98 2.46 -11.57
CA GLN A 542 -10.07 3.92 -11.63
C GLN A 542 -9.18 4.59 -10.58
N TYR A 543 -9.24 4.12 -9.33
CA TYR A 543 -8.45 4.64 -8.22
C TYR A 543 -6.95 4.54 -8.50
N GLU A 544 -6.49 3.36 -8.92
CA GLU A 544 -5.06 3.11 -9.12
C GLU A 544 -4.53 3.77 -10.39
N SER A 545 -5.35 3.89 -11.44
CA SER A 545 -5.01 4.72 -12.61
C SER A 545 -4.63 6.15 -12.22
N ARG A 546 -5.44 6.77 -11.35
CA ARG A 546 -5.20 8.13 -10.87
C ARG A 546 -3.92 8.23 -10.05
N ASN A 547 -3.66 7.28 -9.16
CA ASN A 547 -2.43 7.25 -8.37
C ASN A 547 -1.19 7.12 -9.25
N LEU A 548 -1.21 6.21 -10.22
CA LEU A 548 -0.09 6.01 -11.15
C LEU A 548 0.15 7.25 -12.02
N LEU A 549 -0.91 7.90 -12.52
CA LEU A 549 -0.79 9.16 -13.26
C LEU A 549 -0.21 10.28 -12.39
N ARG A 550 -0.64 10.39 -11.13
CA ARG A 550 -0.08 11.38 -10.18
C ARG A 550 1.37 11.08 -9.81
N LEU A 551 1.74 9.80 -9.69
CA LEU A 551 3.13 9.41 -9.47
C LEU A 551 3.99 9.76 -10.69
N ALA A 552 3.51 9.47 -11.89
CA ALA A 552 4.17 9.87 -13.13
C ALA A 552 4.30 11.40 -13.23
N ALA A 553 3.23 12.15 -12.95
CA ALA A 553 3.22 13.61 -12.94
C ALA A 553 4.21 14.19 -11.92
N LEU A 554 4.27 13.66 -10.70
CA LEU A 554 5.24 14.08 -9.68
C LEU A 554 6.68 13.92 -10.19
N ARG A 555 7.02 12.76 -10.77
CA ARG A 555 8.36 12.49 -11.31
C ARG A 555 8.66 13.39 -12.51
N LEU A 556 7.70 13.56 -13.42
CA LEU A 556 7.85 14.43 -14.60
C LEU A 556 8.08 15.89 -14.19
N GLN A 557 7.27 16.42 -13.27
CA GLN A 557 7.43 17.78 -12.77
C GLN A 557 8.79 18.00 -12.14
N LYS A 558 9.26 17.06 -11.31
CA LYS A 558 10.59 17.18 -10.69
C LYS A 558 11.71 17.22 -11.73
N VAL A 559 11.67 16.35 -12.74
CA VAL A 559 12.65 16.34 -13.83
C VAL A 559 12.60 17.64 -14.63
N MET A 560 11.40 18.09 -15.02
CA MET A 560 11.20 19.33 -15.76
C MET A 560 11.72 20.55 -15.01
N GLN A 561 11.39 20.67 -13.72
CA GLN A 561 11.89 21.74 -12.86
C GLN A 561 13.41 21.66 -12.68
N GLY A 562 13.96 20.44 -12.61
CA GLY A 562 15.41 20.20 -12.64
C GLY A 562 16.09 20.71 -13.92
N TRP A 563 15.38 20.72 -15.05
CA TRP A 563 15.82 21.33 -16.30
C TRP A 563 15.53 22.84 -16.40
N GLY A 564 15.03 23.45 -15.32
CA GLY A 564 14.67 24.88 -15.29
C GLY A 564 13.34 25.19 -15.97
N ILE A 565 12.48 24.19 -16.20
CA ILE A 565 11.16 24.37 -16.82
C ILE A 565 10.11 24.59 -15.72
N ASN A 566 9.39 25.71 -15.80
CA ASN A 566 8.22 25.95 -14.96
C ASN A 566 7.05 25.10 -15.45
N CYS A 567 6.45 24.32 -14.54
CA CYS A 567 5.34 23.44 -14.85
C CYS A 567 4.42 23.21 -13.65
N VAL A 568 3.15 22.92 -13.93
CA VAL A 568 2.14 22.57 -12.93
C VAL A 568 1.37 21.33 -13.39
N ALA A 569 1.01 20.46 -12.45
CA ALA A 569 0.18 19.29 -12.70
C ALA A 569 -1.27 19.60 -12.32
N VAL A 570 -2.19 19.24 -13.20
CA VAL A 570 -3.64 19.42 -13.05
C VAL A 570 -4.34 18.12 -13.41
N ASP A 571 -5.31 17.70 -12.59
CA ASP A 571 -6.13 16.50 -12.83
C ASP A 571 -7.22 16.79 -13.90
N ASP A 572 -7.67 18.04 -14.01
CA ASP A 572 -8.70 18.51 -14.96
C ASP A 572 -8.43 19.98 -15.33
N LEU A 573 -7.71 20.18 -16.44
CA LEU A 573 -7.23 21.51 -16.86
C LEU A 573 -8.34 22.51 -17.13
N ALA A 574 -9.46 22.08 -17.70
CA ALA A 574 -10.52 23.00 -18.10
C ALA A 574 -11.60 23.16 -17.00
N ASN A 575 -11.46 22.44 -15.87
CA ASN A 575 -12.47 22.36 -14.82
C ASN A 575 -13.85 21.96 -15.37
N THR A 576 -13.86 20.96 -16.26
CA THR A 576 -15.07 20.47 -16.95
C THR A 576 -15.60 19.16 -16.38
N GLY A 577 -14.76 18.43 -15.65
CA GLY A 577 -15.10 17.16 -15.02
C GLY A 577 -15.77 17.30 -13.66
N SER A 578 -16.20 16.16 -13.13
CA SER A 578 -16.71 16.00 -11.76
C SER A 578 -15.95 14.88 -11.05
N TYR A 579 -15.97 14.90 -9.72
CA TYR A 579 -15.45 13.80 -8.91
C TYR A 579 -16.58 12.85 -8.54
N SER A 580 -16.31 11.55 -8.57
CA SER A 580 -17.23 10.53 -8.10
C SER A 580 -16.59 9.77 -6.94
N SER A 581 -17.25 9.78 -5.79
CA SER A 581 -16.86 8.91 -4.68
C SER A 581 -17.14 7.46 -5.02
N ASN A 582 -16.19 6.58 -4.72
CA ASN A 582 -16.32 5.14 -4.86
C ASN A 582 -15.85 4.44 -3.57
N PRO A 583 -16.06 3.12 -3.42
CA PRO A 583 -15.62 2.38 -2.23
C PRO A 583 -14.12 2.49 -1.86
N ARG A 584 -13.24 2.94 -2.78
CA ARG A 584 -11.82 3.22 -2.52
C ARG A 584 -11.51 4.70 -2.24
N GLY A 585 -12.50 5.59 -2.35
CA GLY A 585 -12.38 7.02 -2.09
C GLY A 585 -12.86 7.91 -3.25
N PRO A 586 -12.71 9.24 -3.11
CA PRO A 586 -13.07 10.24 -4.13
C PRO A 586 -12.03 10.43 -5.25
#